data_AF-A0A9P1IE29-F1
#
_entry.id   AF-A0A9P1IE29-F1
#
_cell.length_a   1.000
_cell.length_b   1.000
_cell.length_c   1.000
_cell.angle_alpha   90.00
_cell.angle_beta   90.00
_cell.angle_gamma   90.00
#
_symmetry.space_group_name_H-M   'P 1'
#
loop_
_entity.id
_entity.type
_entity.pdbx_description
1 polymer ?
#
loop_
_entity_poly.entity_id
_entity_poly.type
_entity_poly.pdbx_seq_one_letter_code
_entity_poly.pdbx_strand_id
1 'polypeptide(L)'
;MSRRKLRVVEYDRDFINYEDNNEIRRFIATIEEIYRLARKPENWPAGFLDEKSEKVWRKELNLYFEEIGANSHSNSTKIDFVLNLAIEKLYENSDEARNFGFAEMKRRSEELMEKQRDSQNPLNRIDCLNSSL
;
A
#
# COMPACT_ATOMS: atom_id res chain seq x y z
N MET A 1 3.21 -2.85 -13.17
CA MET A 1 2.48 -2.46 -11.93
C MET A 1 1.11 -3.08 -11.92
N SER A 2 0.59 -3.41 -10.74
CA SER A 2 -0.69 -4.11 -10.63
C SER A 2 -1.83 -3.10 -10.60
N ARG A 3 -2.69 -3.10 -11.64
CA ARG A 3 -4.00 -2.45 -11.69
C ARG A 3 -4.79 -2.56 -10.38
N ARG A 4 -4.55 -3.64 -9.62
CA ARG A 4 -5.11 -3.88 -8.29
C ARG A 4 -4.77 -2.78 -7.28
N LYS A 5 -3.52 -2.30 -7.23
CA LYS A 5 -3.11 -1.26 -6.27
C LYS A 5 -3.82 0.06 -6.53
N LEU A 6 -3.92 0.47 -7.80
CA LEU A 6 -4.63 1.69 -8.21
C LEU A 6 -6.10 1.67 -7.80
N ARG A 7 -6.77 0.52 -7.95
CA ARG A 7 -8.16 0.36 -7.49
C ARG A 7 -8.30 0.39 -5.97
N VAL A 8 -7.34 -0.19 -5.25
CA VAL A 8 -7.37 -0.17 -3.77
C VAL A 8 -7.26 1.26 -3.24
N VAL A 9 -6.47 2.10 -3.91
CA VAL A 9 -6.36 3.52 -3.55
C VAL A 9 -7.43 4.41 -4.24
N GLU A 10 -8.47 3.79 -4.80
CA GLU A 10 -9.59 4.44 -5.49
C GLU A 10 -9.16 5.46 -6.57
N TYR A 11 -8.02 5.24 -7.22
CA TYR A 11 -7.55 6.11 -8.28
C TYR A 11 -8.44 5.96 -9.52
N ASP A 12 -8.73 7.08 -10.19
CA ASP A 12 -9.69 7.17 -11.30
C ASP A 12 -9.26 6.37 -12.55
N ARG A 13 -7.96 6.07 -12.68
CA ARG A 13 -7.38 5.35 -13.82
C ARG A 13 -6.88 3.97 -13.47
N ASP A 14 -7.01 3.05 -14.43
CA ASP A 14 -6.51 1.69 -14.34
C ASP A 14 -4.99 1.55 -14.63
N PHE A 15 -4.34 2.60 -15.13
CA PHE A 15 -2.90 2.64 -15.40
C PHE A 15 -2.31 4.05 -15.25
N ILE A 16 -0.99 4.13 -15.15
CA ILE A 16 -0.21 5.39 -15.12
C ILE A 16 0.93 5.26 -16.14
N ASN A 17 1.11 6.23 -17.04
CA ASN A 17 2.27 6.32 -17.90
C ASN A 17 3.47 6.90 -17.12
N TYR A 18 4.52 6.09 -16.94
CA TYR A 18 5.72 6.51 -16.21
C TYR A 18 6.64 7.43 -17.00
N GLU A 19 6.41 7.57 -18.31
CA GLU A 19 7.16 8.46 -19.19
C GLU A 19 6.53 9.86 -19.25
N ASP A 20 5.25 9.99 -18.89
CA ASP A 20 4.55 11.27 -18.83
C ASP A 20 4.67 11.89 -17.42
N ASN A 21 5.58 12.86 -17.29
CA ASN A 21 5.79 13.55 -16.02
C ASN A 21 4.54 14.35 -15.58
N ASN A 22 3.66 14.78 -16.48
CA ASN A 22 2.42 15.47 -16.09
C ASN A 22 1.39 14.48 -15.54
N GLU A 23 1.34 13.26 -16.07
CA GLU A 23 0.50 12.21 -15.50
C GLU A 23 0.98 11.83 -14.11
N ILE A 24 2.30 11.64 -13.93
CA ILE A 24 2.90 11.42 -12.60
C ILE A 24 2.56 12.57 -11.65
N ARG A 25 2.71 13.82 -12.10
CA ARG A 25 2.40 15.00 -11.31
C ARG A 25 0.95 15.00 -10.81
N ARG A 26 0.00 14.72 -11.70
CA ARG A 26 -1.43 14.61 -11.35
C ARG A 26 -1.69 13.49 -10.35
N PHE A 27 -1.14 12.30 -10.61
CA PHE A 27 -1.26 11.17 -9.71
C PHE A 27 -0.77 11.51 -8.29
N ILE A 28 0.42 12.10 -8.18
CA ILE A 28 0.99 12.47 -6.87
C ILE A 28 0.11 13.50 -6.16
N ALA A 29 -0.37 14.52 -6.86
CA ALA A 29 -1.28 15.51 -6.27
C ALA A 29 -2.56 14.85 -5.72
N THR A 30 -3.19 13.97 -6.50
CA THR A 30 -4.41 13.25 -6.10
C THR A 30 -4.19 12.34 -4.90
N ILE A 31 -3.12 11.53 -4.91
CA ILE A 31 -2.81 10.63 -3.79
C ILE A 31 -2.48 11.42 -2.53
N GLU A 32 -1.73 12.51 -2.65
CA GLU A 32 -1.37 13.33 -1.51
C GLU A 32 -2.58 14.07 -0.91
N GLU A 33 -3.53 14.49 -1.76
CA GLU A 33 -4.79 15.10 -1.33
C GLU A 33 -5.63 14.13 -0.47
N ILE A 34 -5.69 12.86 -0.88
CA ILE A 34 -6.50 11.82 -0.21
C ILE A 34 -5.80 11.26 1.03
N TYR A 35 -4.53 10.86 0.91
CA TYR A 35 -3.84 10.03 1.90
C TYR A 35 -2.83 10.80 2.77
N ARG A 36 -2.49 12.05 2.42
CA ARG A 36 -1.56 12.91 3.17
C ARG A 36 -0.27 12.17 3.56
N LEU A 37 0.47 11.69 2.55
CA LEU A 37 1.64 10.84 2.74
C LEU A 37 2.85 11.65 3.22
N ALA A 38 3.00 12.88 2.74
CA ALA A 38 4.04 13.79 3.16
C ALA A 38 3.49 14.84 4.16
N ARG A 39 4.37 15.57 4.84
CA ARG A 39 3.98 16.64 5.77
C ARG A 39 3.74 17.95 5.02
N LYS A 40 2.95 17.89 3.94
CA LYS A 40 2.63 19.05 3.10
C LYS A 40 1.40 19.81 3.64
N PRO A 41 1.34 21.13 3.41
CA PRO A 41 0.15 21.90 3.75
C PRO A 41 -1.05 21.45 2.91
N GLU A 42 -2.26 21.68 3.42
CA GLU A 42 -3.49 21.15 2.82
C GLU A 42 -3.70 21.58 1.36
N ASN A 43 -3.32 22.82 1.05
CA ASN A 43 -3.40 23.45 -0.27
C ASN A 43 -2.23 23.10 -1.21
N TRP A 44 -1.29 22.28 -0.76
CA TRP A 44 -0.12 21.92 -1.55
C TRP A 44 -0.48 21.24 -2.88
N PRO A 45 -1.42 20.27 -2.97
CA PRO A 45 -1.78 19.63 -4.23
C PRO A 45 -2.26 20.63 -5.29
N ALA A 46 -3.09 21.60 -4.89
CA ALA A 46 -3.60 22.64 -5.79
C ALA A 46 -2.46 23.54 -6.31
N GLY A 47 -1.63 24.08 -5.41
CA GLY A 47 -0.46 24.90 -5.81
C GLY A 47 0.54 24.11 -6.65
N PHE A 48 0.74 22.84 -6.31
CA PHE A 48 1.60 21.93 -7.04
C PHE A 48 1.05 21.58 -8.43
N LEU A 49 -0.25 21.73 -8.71
CA LEU A 49 -0.83 21.56 -10.05
C LEU A 49 -0.87 22.88 -10.84
N ASP A 50 -1.08 24.01 -10.16
CA ASP A 50 -1.17 25.34 -10.78
C ASP A 50 0.20 25.90 -11.22
N GLU A 51 1.31 25.40 -10.66
CA GLU A 51 2.66 25.82 -11.06
C GLU A 51 2.92 25.58 -12.56
N LYS A 52 3.20 26.65 -13.29
CA LYS A 52 3.37 26.61 -14.76
C LYS A 52 4.80 26.26 -15.16
N SER A 53 5.77 26.50 -14.29
CA SER A 53 7.18 26.28 -14.55
C SER A 53 7.55 24.82 -14.31
N GLU A 54 7.85 24.10 -15.40
CA GLU A 54 8.30 22.70 -15.34
C GLU A 54 9.49 22.49 -14.44
N LYS A 55 10.46 23.40 -14.50
CA LYS A 55 11.66 23.31 -13.66
C LYS A 55 11.32 23.39 -12.17
N VAL A 56 10.32 24.19 -11.80
CA VAL A 56 9.93 24.40 -10.40
C VAL A 56 9.18 23.18 -9.88
N TRP A 57 8.09 22.78 -10.53
CA TRP A 57 7.30 21.65 -10.02
C TRP A 57 8.06 20.32 -10.13
N ARG A 58 8.97 20.13 -11.10
CA ARG A 58 9.82 18.91 -11.11
C ARG A 58 10.79 18.86 -9.94
N LYS A 59 11.33 20.00 -9.53
CA LYS A 59 12.18 20.06 -8.33
C LYS A 59 11.37 19.72 -7.09
N GLU A 60 10.17 20.27 -6.98
CA GLU A 60 9.27 20.00 -5.87
C GLU A 60 8.79 18.54 -5.82
N LEU A 61 8.53 17.93 -6.98
CA LEU A 61 8.24 16.50 -7.10
C LEU A 61 9.40 15.63 -6.61
N ASN A 62 10.64 15.99 -6.94
CA ASN A 62 11.81 15.26 -6.44
C ASN A 62 11.96 15.40 -4.92
N LEU A 63 11.75 16.61 -4.38
CA LEU A 63 11.75 16.83 -2.93
C LEU A 63 10.65 16.03 -2.22
N TYR A 64 9.47 15.93 -2.83
CA TYR A 64 8.39 15.08 -2.34
C TYR A 64 8.83 13.60 -2.26
N PHE A 65 9.45 13.07 -3.32
CA PHE A 65 9.94 11.69 -3.31
C PHE A 65 11.03 11.47 -2.25
N GLU A 66 11.94 12.41 -2.06
CA GLU A 66 12.97 12.35 -1.01
C GLU A 66 12.34 12.37 0.39
N GLU A 67 11.33 13.22 0.62
CA GLU A 67 10.64 13.37 1.91
C GLU A 67 9.96 12.07 2.36
N ILE A 68 9.34 11.35 1.43
CA ILE A 68 8.70 10.06 1.71
C ILE A 68 9.68 8.87 1.67
N GLY A 69 10.95 9.09 1.26
CA GLY A 69 11.98 8.05 1.18
C GLY A 69 12.04 7.26 -0.14
N ALA A 70 11.38 7.71 -1.20
CA ALA A 70 11.34 7.07 -2.51
C ALA A 70 12.60 7.37 -3.35
N ASN A 71 13.77 6.87 -2.92
CA ASN A 71 15.08 7.21 -3.49
C ASN A 71 15.48 6.45 -4.77
N SER A 72 14.51 6.03 -5.58
CA SER A 72 14.80 5.27 -6.82
C SER A 72 15.05 6.18 -8.03
N HIS A 73 15.88 5.73 -8.97
CA HIS A 73 16.05 6.39 -10.27
C HIS A 73 14.85 6.13 -11.21
N SER A 74 14.10 5.06 -11.00
CA SER A 74 12.96 4.70 -11.83
C SER A 74 11.66 5.33 -11.32
N ASN A 75 10.93 6.00 -12.21
CA ASN A 75 9.58 6.49 -11.92
C ASN A 75 8.63 5.36 -11.54
N SER A 76 8.73 4.19 -12.18
CA SER A 76 7.84 3.07 -11.85
C SER A 76 8.02 2.62 -10.40
N THR A 77 9.26 2.52 -9.92
CA THR A 77 9.57 2.14 -8.54
C THR A 77 9.11 3.20 -7.55
N LYS A 78 9.31 4.49 -7.86
CA LYS A 78 8.82 5.62 -7.05
C LYS A 78 7.30 5.60 -6.90
N ILE A 79 6.58 5.38 -8.00
CA ILE A 79 5.12 5.33 -7.98
C ILE A 79 4.60 4.09 -7.22
N ASP A 80 5.23 2.93 -7.37
CA ASP A 80 4.86 1.75 -6.58
C ASP A 80 5.05 1.97 -5.09
N PHE A 81 6.14 2.64 -4.71
CA PHE A 81 6.41 3.02 -3.33
C PHE A 81 5.32 3.94 -2.77
N VAL A 82 4.92 4.98 -3.53
CA VAL A 82 3.80 5.86 -3.17
C VAL A 82 2.50 5.07 -2.99
N LEU A 83 2.20 4.14 -3.89
CA LEU A 83 1.01 3.30 -3.78
C LEU A 83 1.04 2.40 -2.54
N ASN A 84 2.20 1.83 -2.20
CA ASN A 84 2.35 1.03 -0.98
C ASN A 84 2.10 1.87 0.27
N LEU A 85 2.68 3.08 0.33
CA LEU A 85 2.42 4.01 1.44
C LEU A 85 0.95 4.43 1.54
N ALA A 86 0.29 4.71 0.41
CA ALA A 86 -1.13 5.03 0.39
C ALA A 86 -1.99 3.86 0.90
N ILE A 87 -1.65 2.64 0.50
CA ILE A 87 -2.32 1.43 0.98
C ILE A 87 -2.08 1.23 2.49
N GLU A 88 -0.86 1.42 2.97
CA GLU A 88 -0.55 1.36 4.41
C GLU A 88 -1.38 2.39 5.18
N LYS A 89 -1.46 3.63 4.69
CA LYS A 89 -2.30 4.69 5.27
C LYS A 89 -3.79 4.37 5.25
N LEU A 90 -4.29 3.78 4.16
CA LEU A 90 -5.66 3.30 4.07
C LEU A 90 -5.95 2.30 5.20
N TYR A 91 -5.06 1.33 5.42
CA TYR A 91 -5.21 0.33 6.47
C TYR A 91 -5.04 0.91 7.88
N GLU A 92 -4.20 1.93 8.06
CA GLU A 92 -4.07 2.65 9.33
C GLU A 92 -5.35 3.43 9.69
N ASN A 93 -6.01 4.01 8.69
CA ASN A 93 -7.23 4.82 8.86
C ASN A 93 -8.51 3.98 8.91
N SER A 94 -8.50 2.76 8.36
CA SER A 94 -9.57 1.79 8.56
C SER A 94 -9.42 1.16 9.95
N ASP A 95 -10.31 1.47 10.90
CA ASP A 95 -10.32 0.98 12.29
C ASP A 95 -10.35 -0.57 12.47
N GLU A 96 -10.24 -1.37 11.41
CA GLU A 96 -10.11 -2.83 11.46
C GLU A 96 -8.69 -3.31 11.80
N ALA A 97 -7.65 -2.49 11.57
CA ALA A 97 -6.27 -2.83 11.95
C ALA A 97 -6.01 -2.73 13.47
N ARG A 98 -6.83 -1.98 14.21
CA ARG A 98 -6.66 -1.82 15.67
C ARG A 98 -7.16 -3.01 16.48
N ASN A 99 -8.09 -3.81 15.94
CA ASN A 99 -8.72 -4.93 16.66
C ASN A 99 -8.43 -6.33 16.06
N PHE A 100 -8.00 -6.45 14.79
CA PHE A 100 -7.76 -7.77 14.18
C PHE A 100 -6.27 -8.16 14.06
N GLY A 101 -5.33 -7.21 14.19
CA GLY A 101 -3.94 -7.41 13.74
C GLY A 101 -3.11 -8.47 14.49
N PHE A 102 -3.34 -8.70 15.79
CA PHE A 102 -2.49 -9.63 16.56
C PHE A 102 -3.19 -10.92 16.95
N ALA A 103 -4.42 -10.85 17.47
CA ALA A 103 -5.16 -12.04 17.93
C ALA A 103 -5.57 -12.93 16.75
N GLU A 104 -6.06 -12.35 15.65
CA GLU A 104 -6.53 -13.11 14.49
C GLU A 104 -5.35 -13.66 13.67
N MET A 105 -4.25 -12.90 13.54
CA MET A 105 -3.01 -13.40 12.93
C MET A 105 -2.40 -14.55 13.73
N LYS A 106 -2.41 -14.46 15.07
CA LYS A 106 -1.99 -15.55 15.95
C LYS A 106 -2.91 -16.76 15.80
N ARG A 107 -4.23 -16.56 15.81
CA ARG A 107 -5.23 -17.62 15.63
C ARG A 107 -5.09 -18.33 14.28
N ARG A 108 -4.89 -17.57 13.20
CA ARG A 108 -4.71 -18.14 11.85
C ARG A 108 -3.38 -18.87 11.69
N SER A 109 -2.33 -18.39 12.36
CA SER A 109 -1.03 -19.07 12.44
C SER A 109 -1.13 -20.38 13.22
N GLU A 110 -1.85 -20.37 14.35
CA GLU A 110 -2.11 -21.56 15.17
C GLU A 110 -2.97 -22.59 14.41
N GLU A 111 -4.03 -22.17 13.72
CA GLU A 111 -4.86 -23.05 12.87
C GLU A 111 -4.07 -23.65 11.69
N LEU A 112 -3.14 -22.89 11.11
CA LEU A 112 -2.25 -23.39 10.04
C LEU A 112 -1.22 -24.38 10.59
N MET A 113 -0.65 -24.12 11.76
CA MET A 113 0.28 -25.02 12.44
C MET A 113 -0.41 -26.32 12.86
N GLU A 114 -1.66 -26.25 13.34
CA GLU A 114 -2.46 -27.41 13.72
C GLU A 114 -2.83 -28.26 12.50
N LYS A 115 -3.28 -27.63 11.41
CA LYS A 115 -3.52 -28.33 10.12
C LYS A 115 -2.25 -28.94 9.53
N GLN A 116 -1.11 -28.28 9.69
CA GLN A 116 0.17 -28.82 9.24
C GLN A 116 0.63 -30.00 10.10
N ARG A 117 0.42 -29.94 11.42
CA ARG A 117 0.66 -31.06 12.35
C ARG A 117 -0.14 -32.29 11.95
N ASP A 118 -1.42 -32.12 11.63
CA ASP A 118 -2.30 -33.22 11.21
C ASP A 118 -1.97 -33.76 9.81
N SER A 119 -1.43 -32.91 8.92
CA SER A 119 -1.05 -33.34 7.57
C SER A 119 0.25 -34.13 7.51
N GLN A 120 1.14 -33.98 8.51
CA GLN A 120 2.46 -34.59 8.51
C GLN A 120 2.53 -35.93 9.27
N ASN A 121 1.48 -36.33 9.98
CA ASN A 121 1.48 -37.60 10.70
C ASN A 121 0.18 -38.39 10.46
N PRO A 122 0.19 -39.41 9.57
CA PRO A 122 -1.00 -40.20 9.27
C PRO A 122 -1.54 -41.01 10.47
N LEU A 123 -0.78 -41.09 11.57
CA LEU A 123 -1.19 -41.75 12.82
C LEU A 123 -2.15 -40.91 13.69
N ASN A 124 -2.20 -39.57 13.53
CA ASN A 124 -3.10 -38.72 14.33
C ASN A 124 -4.60 -38.98 14.04
N ARG A 125 -4.94 -39.56 12.88
CA ARG A 125 -6.33 -39.94 12.56
C ARG A 125 -6.83 -41.16 13.34
N ILE A 126 -5.94 -41.98 13.88
CA ILE A 126 -6.31 -43.22 14.57
C ILE A 126 -6.66 -42.92 16.05
N ASP A 127 -5.98 -41.97 16.68
CA ASP A 127 -6.24 -41.61 18.08
C ASP A 127 -7.59 -40.90 18.30
N CYS A 128 -8.07 -40.12 17.32
CA CYS A 128 -9.41 -39.52 17.36
C CYS A 128 -10.55 -40.55 17.27
N LEU A 129 -10.32 -41.71 16.66
CA LEU A 129 -11.34 -42.76 16.52
C LEU A 129 -11.35 -43.75 17.69
N ASN A 130 -10.22 -43.91 18.39
CA ASN A 130 -10.11 -44.84 19.53
C ASN A 130 -10.48 -44.22 20.88
N SER A 131 -10.66 -42.90 20.98
CA SER A 131 -11.12 -42.24 22.22
C SER A 131 -12.65 -42.14 22.34
N SER A 132 -13.40 -42.81 21.45
CA SER A 132 -14.87 -42.79 21.40
C SER A 132 -15.51 -44.16 21.67
N LEU A 133 -14.85 -45.05 22.41
CA LEU A 133 -15.41 -46.31 22.92
C LEU A 133 -15.21 -46.44 24.43
#